data_AF-A0A257K7P9-F1
#
_entry.id   AF-A0A257K7P9-F1
#
_cell.length_a   1.000
_cell.length_b   1.000
_cell.length_c   1.000
_cell.angle_alpha   90.00
_cell.angle_beta   90.00
_cell.angle_gamma   90.00
#
_symmetry.space_group_name_H-M   'P 1'
#
loop_
_entity.id
_entity.type
_entity.pdbx_description
1 polymer ?
#
loop_
_entity_poly.entity_id
_entity_poly.type
_entity_poly.pdbx_seq_one_letter_code
_entity_poly.pdbx_strand_id
1 'polypeptide(L)' 'PLAAPALLVCSSRRADACPAAQAFAAAAGPTVQVLPQDRRHGAINADLGEPGAYTDAVEAFMRQLDLLPAQK' A
#
# COMPACT_ATOMS: atom_id res chain seq x y z
N PRO A 1 -4.41 -3.30 22.32
CA PRO A 1 -4.26 -4.10 21.08
C PRO A 1 -3.36 -3.39 20.06
N LEU A 2 -2.29 -4.04 19.60
CA LEU A 2 -1.49 -3.53 18.48
C LEU A 2 -2.34 -3.64 17.20
N ALA A 3 -2.34 -2.60 16.37
CA ALA A 3 -3.03 -2.63 15.08
C ALA A 3 -2.42 -3.72 14.20
N ALA A 4 -3.29 -4.50 13.53
CA ALA A 4 -2.83 -5.45 12.51
C ALA A 4 -2.02 -4.68 11.44
N PRO A 5 -0.94 -5.27 10.90
CA PRO A 5 -0.21 -4.65 9.81
C PRO A 5 -1.14 -4.31 8.64
N ALA A 6 -0.99 -3.11 8.09
CA ALA A 6 -1.80 -2.65 6.97
C ALA A 6 -0.96 -1.87 5.96
N LEU A 7 -1.30 -2.00 4.69
CA LEU A 7 -0.73 -1.21 3.60
C LEU A 7 -1.82 -0.31 3.01
N LEU A 8 -1.66 0.99 3.14
CA LEU A 8 -2.56 1.99 2.57
C LEU A 8 -2.02 2.45 1.22
N VAL A 9 -2.72 2.12 0.14
CA VAL A 9 -2.36 2.58 -1.19
C VAL A 9 -3.12 3.86 -1.52
N CYS A 10 -2.39 4.91 -1.92
CA CYS A 10 -2.98 6.22 -2.23
C CYS A 10 -2.54 6.71 -3.62
N SER A 11 -3.44 7.42 -4.31
CA SER A 11 -3.13 8.07 -5.58
C SER A 11 -2.40 9.39 -5.33
N SER A 12 -1.15 9.52 -5.75
CA SER A 12 -0.42 10.80 -5.70
C SER A 12 -0.96 11.84 -6.68
N ARG A 13 -1.81 11.44 -7.63
CA ARG A 13 -2.53 12.33 -8.56
C ARG A 13 -3.68 13.11 -7.92
N ARG A 14 -3.98 12.86 -6.64
CA ARG A 14 -4.99 13.56 -5.85
C ARG A 14 -4.31 14.24 -4.67
N ALA A 15 -4.56 15.53 -4.49
CA ALA A 15 -3.91 16.32 -3.44
C ALA A 15 -4.22 15.84 -2.02
N ASP A 16 -5.39 15.22 -1.80
CA ASP A 16 -5.90 14.84 -0.48
C ASP A 16 -5.67 13.36 -0.12
N ALA A 17 -5.51 12.47 -1.10
CA ALA A 17 -5.50 11.03 -0.89
C ALA A 17 -4.31 10.56 -0.02
N CYS A 18 -3.10 10.98 -0.37
CA CYS A 18 -1.91 10.55 0.37
C CYS A 18 -1.75 11.25 1.73
N PRO A 19 -2.02 12.56 1.89
CA PRO A 19 -2.05 13.19 3.21
C PRO A 19 -3.03 12.52 4.18
N ALA A 20 -4.22 12.13 3.70
CA ALA A 20 -5.18 11.39 4.52
C ALA A 20 -4.65 10.01 4.96
N ALA A 21 -4.03 9.27 4.04
CA ALA A 21 -3.41 7.98 4.36
C ALA A 21 -2.26 8.10 5.37
N GLN A 22 -1.43 9.15 5.24
CA GLN A 22 -0.35 9.43 6.18
C GLN A 22 -0.87 9.78 7.57
N ALA A 23 -1.91 10.61 7.65
CA ALA A 23 -2.55 10.96 8.93
C ALA A 23 -3.15 9.72 9.62
N PHE A 24 -3.79 8.84 8.85
CA PHE A 24 -4.28 7.57 9.37
C PHE A 24 -3.14 6.70 9.91
N ALA A 25 -2.07 6.51 9.13
CA ALA A 25 -0.93 5.66 9.54
C ALA A 25 -0.26 6.18 10.82
N ALA A 26 -0.10 7.50 10.94
CA ALA A 26 0.43 8.14 12.14
C ALA A 26 -0.42 7.86 13.39
N ALA A 27 -1.75 7.80 13.26
CA ALA A 27 -2.65 7.50 14.36
C ALA A 27 -2.76 6.00 14.67
N ALA A 28 -2.67 5.14 13.64
CA ALA A 28 -2.83 3.69 13.78
C ALA A 28 -1.58 2.97 14.32
N GLY A 29 -0.40 3.54 14.08
CA GLY A 29 0.87 3.05 14.62
C GLY A 29 1.81 2.44 13.58
N PRO A 30 2.98 1.96 14.03
CA PRO A 30 4.14 1.67 13.17
C PRO A 30 3.95 0.48 12.22
N THR A 31 2.93 -0.34 12.43
CA THR A 31 2.61 -1.50 11.57
C THR A 31 1.82 -1.09 10.32
N VAL A 32 1.39 0.17 10.21
CA VAL A 32 0.68 0.72 9.05
C VAL A 32 1.66 1.46 8.13
N GLN A 33 1.77 0.99 6.89
CA GLN A 33 2.62 1.57 5.85
C GLN A 33 1.76 2.29 4.80
N VAL A 34 2.32 3.33 4.16
CA VAL A 34 1.66 4.06 3.06
C VAL A 34 2.45 3.86 1.78
N LEU A 35 1.76 3.49 0.69
CA LEU A 35 2.32 3.31 -0.64
C LEU A 35 1.70 4.32 -1.62
N PRO A 36 2.35 5.45 -1.88
CA PRO A 36 1.94 6.39 -2.92
C PRO A 36 2.11 5.78 -4.32
N GLN A 37 1.13 5.99 -5.19
CA GLN A 37 1.14 5.53 -6.57
C GLN A 37 0.77 6.66 -7.53
N ASP A 38 1.58 6.88 -8.56
CA ASP A 38 1.25 7.82 -9.66
C ASP A 38 0.23 7.19 -10.61
N ARG A 39 -0.99 6.99 -10.11
CA ARG A 39 -2.12 6.39 -10.81
C ARG A 39 -3.39 7.12 -10.47
N ARG A 40 -4.41 7.02 -11.33
CA ARG A 40 -5.78 7.44 -10.96
C ARG A 40 -6.35 6.46 -9.94
N HIS A 41 -7.27 6.91 -9.09
CA HIS A 41 -7.89 6.05 -8.07
C HIS A 41 -8.46 4.74 -8.64
N GLY A 42 -9.21 4.78 -9.75
CA GLY A 42 -9.74 3.57 -10.37
C GLY A 42 -8.66 2.63 -10.92
N ALA A 43 -7.52 3.17 -11.38
CA ALA A 43 -6.40 2.37 -11.88
C ALA A 43 -5.65 1.64 -10.76
N ILE A 44 -5.63 2.19 -9.54
CA ILE A 44 -5.11 1.46 -8.36
C ILE A 44 -5.87 0.14 -8.18
N ASN A 45 -7.19 0.14 -8.37
CA ASN A 45 -7.99 -1.08 -8.23
C ASN A 45 -7.88 -2.00 -9.45
N ALA A 46 -7.88 -1.43 -10.66
CA ALA A 46 -7.91 -2.19 -11.90
C ALA A 46 -6.56 -2.85 -12.23
N ASP A 47 -5.45 -2.19 -11.90
CA ASP A 47 -4.11 -2.63 -12.33
C ASP A 47 -3.42 -3.53 -11.28
N LEU A 48 -3.97 -3.67 -10.07
CA LEU A 48 -3.37 -4.51 -9.05
C LEU A 48 -3.46 -5.99 -9.46
N GLY A 49 -2.31 -6.66 -9.50
CA GLY A 49 -2.18 -8.04 -9.98
C GLY A 49 -1.59 -8.13 -11.39
N GLU A 50 -1.55 -7.03 -12.14
CA GLU A 50 -0.80 -6.96 -13.39
C GLU A 50 0.71 -6.90 -13.11
N PRO A 51 1.56 -7.49 -13.98
CA PRO A 51 3.00 -7.43 -13.80
C PRO A 51 3.52 -5.98 -13.74
N GLY A 52 4.36 -5.71 -12.75
CA GLY A 52 5.10 -4.45 -12.64
C GLY A 52 5.20 -3.90 -11.22
N ALA A 53 5.92 -2.78 -11.10
CA ALA A 53 6.38 -2.24 -9.83
C ALA A 53 5.28 -1.98 -8.78
N TYR A 54 4.03 -1.73 -9.20
CA TYR A 54 2.92 -1.54 -8.26
C TYR A 54 2.55 -2.86 -7.56
N THR A 55 2.32 -3.92 -8.35
CA THR A 55 2.04 -5.26 -7.82
C THR A 55 3.23 -5.78 -7.03
N ASP A 56 4.46 -5.60 -7.52
CA ASP A 56 5.68 -6.02 -6.82
C ASP A 56 5.80 -5.39 -5.42
N ALA A 57 5.42 -4.11 -5.28
CA ALA A 57 5.44 -3.42 -4.00
C ALA A 57 4.38 -3.93 -3.02
N VAL A 58 3.18 -4.25 -3.50
CA VAL A 58 2.12 -4.88 -2.67
C VAL A 58 2.54 -6.27 -2.24
N GLU A 59 3.09 -7.07 -3.15
CA GLU A 59 3.60 -8.40 -2.83
C GLU A 59 4.77 -8.36 -1.86
N ALA A 60 5.65 -7.35 -1.96
CA ALA A 60 6.74 -7.16 -0.99
C ALA A 60 6.20 -6.98 0.43
N PHE A 61 5.12 -6.22 0.60
CA PHE A 61 4.43 -6.11 1.89
C PHE A 61 3.80 -7.45 2.32
N MET A 62 3.14 -8.16 1.40
CA MET A 62 2.57 -9.48 1.71
C MET A 62 3.63 -10.51 2.15
N ARG A 63 4.83 -10.46 1.57
CA ARG A 63 5.98 -11.29 2.02
C ARG A 63 6.46 -10.93 3.42
N GLN A 64 6.43 -9.66 3.82
CA GLN A 64 6.73 -9.25 5.21
C GLN A 64 5.75 -9.86 6.23
N LEU A 65 4.56 -10.26 5.76
CA LEU A 65 3.52 -10.90 6.55
C LEU A 65 3.49 -12.43 6.37
N ASP A 66 4.47 -13.01 5.68
CA ASP A 66 4.54 -14.44 5.34
C ASP A 66 3.32 -14.95 4.54
N LEU A 67 2.61 -14.07 3.82
CA LEU A 67 1.44 -14.42 3.00
C LEU A 67 1.81 -14.89 1.59
N LEU A 68 3.05 -14.66 1.18
CA LEU A 68 3.62 -15.08 -0.09
C LEU A 68 5.02 -15.66 0.12
N PRO A 69 5.48 -16.59 -0.74
CA PRO A 69 6.86 -17.06 -0.69
C PRO A 69 7.85 -15.93 -0.98
N ALA A 70 9.05 -16.04 -0.40
CA ALA A 70 10.16 -15.15 -0.74
C ALA A 70 10.48 -15.25 -2.25
N GLN A 71 10.72 -14.11 -2.90
CA GLN A 71 11.26 -14.10 -4.25
C GLN A 71 12.69 -14.65 -4.22
N LYS A 72 13.03 -15.49 -5.21
CA LYS A 72 14.38 -16.00 -5.41
C LYS A 72 15.32 -14.94 -5.97
#